data_AF-A0A832Y0V0-F1
#
_entry.id   AF-A0A832Y0V0-F1
#
_cell.length_a   1.000
_cell.length_b   1.000
_cell.length_c   1.000
_cell.angle_alpha   90.00
_cell.angle_beta   90.00
_cell.angle_gamma   90.00
#
_symmetry.space_group_name_H-M   'P 1'
#
loop_
_entity.id
_entity.type
_entity.pdbx_description
1 polymer ?
#
loop_
_entity_poly.entity_id
_entity_poly.type
_entity_poly.pdbx_seq_one_letter_code
_entity_poly.pdbx_strand_id
1 'polypeptide(L)'
;MSVSYAIFEAEFKSSIRRNVESIKKRFAATMLIVLLGMIFSFACIRIVKFVIDNPELFPEGSNEGYGTILVIFFALFTLRSAGATYRKIIKSKTMDMHLVQPIRARQIMNGMLLSIVVPSLFLSASLLLIFVTGNYVTNTNIFLPQDFLILFLIFSILSPLCGFMFSIIGSLHPFSRKFKFLITLSPFLIILMFIANGSHAAPDTAIVISSATLLVLMIYFYNMDQIFIEALESHKTNSSSHKHPFRILQFKWLEPVFGVRVSSICSKEVTSSIRERDVLSSAFSTFSIAALLIFWWYKVGLPTEPVGDLPPKLYYPGMLAISMYLGALLQCTMLGSTILGVEGKRLWIMKSNPVESVLIMKGKAVALLMMALPGLLAIWLPICILAQFPLKVTLFFGECLIILILCNTGLGIWSGSAFANFDESDRGNPDILVQFMLMGNSALFSSVLLILPATVMLWNHSMGLFAGLIFAVVSYGILVAGIRASASAYRSIFIDSYGS
;
A
#
# COMPACT_ATOMS: atom_id res chain seq x y z
N MET A 1 11.74 -38.01 2.71
CA MET A 1 11.21 -36.64 2.86
C MET A 1 9.85 -36.57 2.19
N SER A 2 8.84 -35.99 2.83
CA SER A 2 7.56 -35.73 2.16
C SER A 2 7.74 -34.68 1.06
N VAL A 3 7.08 -34.87 -0.08
CA VAL A 3 7.18 -33.97 -1.25
C VAL A 3 6.81 -32.53 -0.87
N SER A 4 5.84 -32.37 0.03
CA SER A 4 5.43 -31.06 0.57
C SER A 4 6.55 -30.35 1.33
N TYR A 5 7.38 -31.09 2.08
CA TYR A 5 8.51 -30.52 2.81
C TYR A 5 9.62 -30.05 1.86
N ALA A 6 9.91 -30.82 0.81
CA ALA A 6 10.92 -30.43 -0.19
C ALA A 6 10.53 -29.15 -0.93
N ILE A 7 9.25 -29.01 -1.29
CA ILE A 7 8.70 -27.78 -1.90
C ILE A 7 8.85 -26.60 -0.94
N PHE A 8 8.46 -26.80 0.33
CA PHE A 8 8.62 -25.79 1.37
C PHE A 8 10.08 -25.35 1.53
N GLU A 9 11.02 -26.30 1.64
CA GLU A 9 12.43 -26.02 1.86
C GLU A 9 13.04 -25.23 0.69
N ALA A 10 12.70 -25.58 -0.55
CA ALA A 10 13.17 -24.87 -1.74
C ALA A 10 12.68 -23.41 -1.75
N GLU A 11 11.38 -23.19 -1.53
CA GLU A 11 10.79 -21.85 -1.48
C GLU A 11 11.36 -21.02 -0.32
N PHE A 12 11.51 -21.64 0.86
CA PHE A 12 12.04 -20.98 2.05
C PHE A 12 13.51 -20.57 1.88
N LYS A 13 14.37 -21.47 1.38
CA LYS A 13 15.78 -21.14 1.08
C LYS A 13 15.90 -20.05 0.02
N SER A 14 15.07 -20.09 -1.03
CA SER A 14 15.06 -19.05 -2.05
C SER A 14 14.70 -17.69 -1.46
N SER A 15 13.70 -17.65 -0.57
CA SER A 15 13.26 -16.42 0.10
C SER A 15 14.33 -15.87 1.05
N ILE A 16 15.01 -16.73 1.81
CA ILE A 16 16.12 -16.33 2.68
C ILE A 16 17.26 -15.76 1.83
N ARG A 17 17.67 -16.46 0.77
CA ARG A 17 18.76 -16.01 -0.10
C ARG A 17 18.47 -14.63 -0.69
N ARG A 18 17.25 -14.42 -1.21
CA ARG A 18 16.82 -13.11 -1.73
C ARG A 18 16.87 -12.02 -0.67
N ASN A 19 16.39 -12.30 0.54
CA ASN A 19 16.42 -11.34 1.65
C ASN A 19 17.86 -11.00 2.06
N VAL A 20 18.75 -11.99 2.15
CA VAL A 20 20.17 -11.78 2.48
C VAL A 20 20.88 -10.98 1.39
N GLU A 21 20.65 -11.29 0.12
CA GLU A 21 21.20 -10.53 -1.01
C GLU A 21 20.69 -9.07 -1.00
N SER A 22 19.41 -8.85 -0.67
CA SER A 22 18.81 -7.52 -0.54
C SER A 22 19.46 -6.71 0.60
N ILE A 23 19.61 -7.32 1.79
CA ILE A 23 20.29 -6.70 2.94
C ILE A 23 21.74 -6.39 2.60
N LYS A 24 22.47 -7.33 1.96
CA LYS A 24 23.88 -7.14 1.60
C LYS A 24 24.06 -6.00 0.61
N LYS A 25 23.19 -5.89 -0.40
CA LYS A 25 23.25 -4.81 -1.40
C LYS A 25 23.02 -3.42 -0.78
N ARG A 26 22.28 -3.32 0.32
CA ARG A 26 21.82 -2.02 0.87
C ARG A 26 21.91 -1.95 2.40
N PHE A 27 23.03 -2.42 2.95
CA PHE A 27 23.23 -2.59 4.39
C PHE A 27 22.94 -1.32 5.21
N ALA A 28 23.51 -0.18 4.83
CA ALA A 28 23.36 1.08 5.58
C ALA A 28 21.90 1.54 5.66
N ALA A 29 21.18 1.46 4.55
CA ALA A 29 19.78 1.84 4.48
C ALA A 29 18.89 0.87 5.30
N THR A 30 19.15 -0.44 5.22
CA THR A 30 18.40 -1.42 6.03
C THR A 30 18.63 -1.20 7.52
N MET A 31 19.87 -0.89 7.93
CA MET A 31 20.18 -0.59 9.34
C MET A 31 19.46 0.68 9.81
N LEU A 32 19.41 1.72 8.99
CA LEU A 32 18.71 2.97 9.32
C LEU A 32 17.20 2.72 9.48
N ILE A 33 16.56 1.96 8.58
CA ILE A 33 15.14 1.63 8.71
C ILE A 33 14.86 0.79 9.95
N VAL A 34 15.71 -0.20 10.26
CA VAL A 34 15.55 -1.01 11.47
C VAL A 34 15.67 -0.13 12.72
N LEU A 35 16.66 0.77 12.76
CA LEU A 35 16.82 1.72 13.86
C LEU A 35 15.60 2.65 14.00
N LEU A 36 15.15 3.25 12.90
CA LEU A 36 14.01 4.17 12.89
C LEU A 36 12.72 3.44 13.29
N GLY A 37 12.53 2.20 12.79
CA GLY A 37 11.42 1.34 13.16
C GLY A 37 11.43 0.97 14.64
N MET A 38 12.61 0.68 15.21
CA MET A 38 12.78 0.43 16.65
C MET A 38 12.41 1.68 17.46
N ILE A 39 12.96 2.85 17.12
CA ILE A 39 12.67 4.13 17.81
C ILE A 39 11.16 4.42 17.76
N PHE A 40 10.54 4.28 16.59
CA PHE A 40 9.11 4.48 16.44
C PHE A 40 8.30 3.49 17.29
N SER A 41 8.67 2.21 17.29
CA SER A 41 8.00 1.20 18.12
C SER A 41 8.08 1.54 19.61
N PHE A 42 9.23 2.01 20.09
CA PHE A 42 9.41 2.41 21.49
C PHE A 42 8.61 3.67 21.84
N ALA A 43 8.55 4.64 20.93
CA ALA A 43 7.71 5.81 21.09
C ALA A 43 6.22 5.43 21.18
N CYS A 44 5.75 4.52 20.32
CA CYS A 44 4.38 4.00 20.37
C CYS A 44 4.08 3.29 21.69
N ILE A 45 4.98 2.44 22.19
CA ILE A 45 4.80 1.75 23.47
C ILE A 45 4.67 2.76 24.62
N ARG A 46 5.47 3.83 24.60
CA ARG A 46 5.39 4.90 25.60
C ARG A 46 4.07 5.68 25.52
N ILE A 47 3.58 5.95 24.30
CA ILE A 47 2.27 6.59 24.10
C ILE A 47 1.15 5.68 24.61
N VAL A 48 1.20 4.37 24.31
CA VAL A 48 0.22 3.41 24.81
C VAL A 48 0.19 3.39 26.33
N LYS A 49 1.35 3.37 27.00
CA LYS A 49 1.40 3.51 28.45
C LYS A 49 0.78 4.82 28.93
N PHE A 50 1.10 5.94 28.29
CA PHE A 50 0.53 7.24 28.65
C PHE A 50 -1.01 7.23 28.56
N VAL A 51 -1.58 6.56 27.55
CA VAL A 51 -3.04 6.41 27.42
C VAL A 51 -3.61 5.53 28.53
N ILE A 52 -2.95 4.41 28.86
CA ILE A 52 -3.37 3.50 29.94
C ILE A 52 -3.35 4.21 31.30
N ASP A 53 -2.31 5.01 31.55
CA ASP A 53 -2.13 5.71 32.83
C ASP A 53 -3.11 6.91 33.01
N ASN A 54 -3.73 7.40 31.92
CA ASN A 54 -4.65 8.55 31.94
C ASN A 54 -6.04 8.23 31.37
N PRO A 55 -6.85 7.36 32.02
CA PRO A 55 -8.14 6.92 31.52
C PRO A 55 -9.19 8.05 31.43
N GLU A 56 -9.06 9.09 32.25
CA GLU A 56 -9.97 10.25 32.25
C GLU A 56 -9.88 11.07 30.95
N LEU A 57 -8.72 11.10 30.30
CA LEU A 57 -8.49 11.81 29.03
C LEU A 57 -8.95 10.99 27.82
N PHE A 58 -9.11 9.67 27.97
CA PHE A 58 -9.42 8.74 26.89
C PHE A 58 -10.48 7.70 27.32
N PRO A 59 -11.74 8.13 27.53
CA PRO A 59 -12.81 7.27 28.08
C PRO A 59 -13.17 6.06 27.18
N GLU A 60 -12.91 6.15 25.88
CA GLU A 60 -13.04 5.01 24.95
C GLU A 60 -11.76 4.15 24.90
N GLY A 61 -10.58 4.76 25.09
CA GLY A 61 -9.29 4.08 25.01
C GLY A 61 -8.91 3.25 26.24
N SER A 62 -9.54 3.51 27.39
CA SER A 62 -9.32 2.74 28.62
C SER A 62 -10.18 1.48 28.75
N ASN A 63 -11.27 1.39 27.98
CA ASN A 63 -12.27 0.32 28.11
C ASN A 63 -12.22 -0.72 27.00
N GLU A 64 -11.65 -0.42 25.83
CA GLU A 64 -11.43 -1.41 24.78
C GLU A 64 -10.10 -2.13 25.03
N GLY A 65 -10.17 -3.33 25.62
CA GLY A 65 -8.98 -4.14 25.94
C GLY A 65 -8.16 -4.57 24.71
N TYR A 66 -7.26 -5.55 24.89
CA TYR A 66 -6.34 -6.03 23.84
C TYR A 66 -7.02 -6.62 22.57
N GLY A 67 -8.35 -6.70 22.52
CA GLY A 67 -9.08 -7.28 21.41
C GLY A 67 -8.93 -6.48 20.11
N THR A 68 -8.90 -5.16 20.18
CA THR A 68 -8.68 -4.28 19.00
C THR A 68 -7.32 -4.55 18.34
N ILE A 69 -6.29 -4.79 19.16
CA ILE A 69 -4.94 -5.15 18.70
C ILE A 69 -4.99 -6.49 17.94
N LEU A 70 -5.72 -7.48 18.44
CA LEU A 70 -5.89 -8.77 17.77
C LEU A 70 -6.65 -8.64 16.44
N VAL A 71 -7.68 -7.78 16.37
CA VAL A 71 -8.41 -7.50 15.12
C VAL A 71 -7.49 -6.89 14.06
N ILE A 72 -6.74 -5.86 14.43
CA ILE A 72 -5.80 -5.18 13.53
C ILE A 72 -4.73 -6.17 13.06
N PHE A 73 -4.18 -6.95 13.98
CA PHE A 73 -3.19 -7.99 13.67
C PHE A 73 -3.77 -9.01 12.67
N PHE A 74 -4.97 -9.54 12.93
CA PHE A 74 -5.62 -10.51 12.06
C PHE A 74 -5.89 -9.93 10.65
N ALA A 75 -6.42 -8.71 10.56
CA ALA A 75 -6.71 -8.06 9.28
C ALA A 75 -5.43 -7.79 8.45
N LEU A 76 -4.36 -7.31 9.07
CA LEU A 76 -3.11 -7.03 8.37
C LEU A 76 -2.42 -8.32 7.89
N PHE A 77 -2.39 -9.35 8.73
CA PHE A 77 -1.75 -10.61 8.36
C PHE A 77 -2.55 -11.42 7.33
N THR A 78 -3.89 -11.38 7.38
CA THR A 78 -4.75 -11.99 6.34
C THR A 78 -4.53 -11.31 4.99
N LEU A 79 -4.47 -9.98 4.96
CA LEU A 79 -4.24 -9.22 3.73
C LEU A 79 -2.83 -9.46 3.16
N ARG A 80 -1.81 -9.47 4.03
CA ARG A 80 -0.43 -9.77 3.64
C ARG A 80 -0.29 -11.17 3.04
N SER A 81 -0.85 -12.18 3.71
CA SER A 81 -0.78 -13.57 3.25
C SER A 81 -1.56 -13.80 1.96
N ALA A 82 -2.72 -13.16 1.79
CA ALA A 82 -3.46 -13.17 0.53
C ALA A 82 -2.63 -12.57 -0.61
N GLY A 83 -2.01 -11.41 -0.39
CA GLY A 83 -1.13 -10.77 -1.37
C GLY A 83 0.13 -11.57 -1.69
N ALA A 84 0.70 -12.28 -0.70
CA ALA A 84 1.85 -13.16 -0.90
C ALA A 84 1.47 -14.40 -1.71
N THR A 85 0.35 -15.04 -1.38
CA THR A 85 -0.20 -16.18 -2.11
C THR A 85 -0.43 -15.83 -3.57
N TYR A 86 -1.09 -14.70 -3.84
CA TYR A 86 -1.40 -14.31 -5.22
C TYR A 86 -0.13 -14.09 -6.06
N ARG A 87 0.88 -13.41 -5.51
CA ARG A 87 2.14 -13.12 -6.22
C ARG A 87 3.03 -14.35 -6.39
N LYS A 88 3.25 -15.11 -5.32
CA LYS A 88 4.21 -16.23 -5.31
C LYS A 88 3.65 -17.52 -5.88
N ILE A 89 2.34 -17.74 -5.80
CA ILE A 89 1.73 -19.04 -6.12
C ILE A 89 0.88 -18.93 -7.38
N ILE A 90 -0.07 -17.99 -7.44
CA ILE A 90 -1.05 -17.93 -8.54
C ILE A 90 -0.44 -17.34 -9.81
N LYS A 91 0.38 -16.28 -9.69
CA LYS A 91 1.02 -15.62 -10.83
C LYS A 91 2.36 -16.28 -11.22
N SER A 92 2.96 -17.07 -10.35
CA SER A 92 4.34 -17.54 -10.54
C SER A 92 4.45 -18.62 -11.61
N LYS A 93 5.48 -18.50 -12.45
CA LYS A 93 5.89 -19.53 -13.41
C LYS A 93 6.52 -20.75 -12.74
N THR A 94 7.01 -20.62 -11.50
CA THR A 94 7.54 -21.78 -10.75
C THR A 94 6.45 -22.79 -10.43
N MET A 95 5.20 -22.32 -10.28
CA MET A 95 4.06 -23.19 -10.09
C MET A 95 3.83 -24.11 -11.30
N ASP A 96 4.11 -23.64 -12.51
CA ASP A 96 3.99 -24.45 -13.72
C ASP A 96 4.95 -25.64 -13.70
N MET A 97 6.16 -25.44 -13.20
CA MET A 97 7.14 -26.52 -13.05
C MET A 97 6.69 -27.56 -12.02
N HIS A 98 6.05 -27.14 -10.94
CA HIS A 98 5.52 -28.06 -9.93
C HIS A 98 4.29 -28.83 -10.41
N LEU A 99 3.42 -28.21 -11.22
CA LEU A 99 2.22 -28.86 -11.77
C LEU A 99 2.54 -29.89 -12.86
N VAL A 100 3.68 -29.75 -13.55
CA VAL A 100 4.14 -30.73 -14.56
C VAL A 100 4.74 -31.98 -13.91
N GLN A 101 5.19 -31.89 -12.66
CA GLN A 101 5.70 -33.04 -11.92
C GLN A 101 4.55 -33.98 -11.53
N PRO A 102 4.80 -35.31 -11.43
CA PRO A 102 3.79 -36.30 -11.05
C PRO A 102 3.47 -36.25 -9.55
N ILE A 103 3.09 -35.08 -9.06
CA ILE A 103 2.81 -34.77 -7.65
C ILE A 103 1.34 -34.40 -7.54
N ARG A 104 0.65 -34.92 -6.51
CA ARG A 104 -0.75 -34.54 -6.27
C ARG A 104 -0.83 -33.06 -5.89
N ALA A 105 -1.76 -32.33 -6.49
CA ALA A 105 -1.97 -30.89 -6.23
C ALA A 105 -2.09 -30.57 -4.73
N ARG A 106 -2.67 -31.48 -3.94
CA ARG A 106 -2.75 -31.37 -2.47
C ARG A 106 -1.38 -31.24 -1.79
N GLN A 107 -0.38 -32.01 -2.21
CA GLN A 107 0.97 -31.96 -1.64
C GLN A 107 1.68 -30.65 -2.00
N ILE A 108 1.45 -30.15 -3.22
CA ILE A 108 1.94 -28.84 -3.67
C ILE A 108 1.30 -27.74 -2.84
N MET A 109 -0.03 -27.75 -2.69
CA MET A 109 -0.79 -26.77 -1.93
C MET A 109 -0.34 -26.73 -0.46
N ASN A 110 -0.11 -27.89 0.18
CA ASN A 110 0.38 -27.96 1.56
C ASN A 110 1.81 -27.39 1.70
N GLY A 111 2.72 -27.72 0.78
CA GLY A 111 4.09 -27.17 0.79
C GLY A 111 4.09 -25.65 0.61
N MET A 112 3.23 -25.15 -0.27
CA MET A 112 3.07 -23.73 -0.55
C MET A 112 2.41 -22.97 0.61
N LEU A 113 1.42 -23.57 1.29
CA LEU A 113 0.83 -23.00 2.51
C LEU A 113 1.90 -22.85 3.61
N LEU A 114 2.72 -23.89 3.84
CA LEU A 114 3.81 -23.84 4.81
C LEU A 114 4.81 -22.72 4.47
N SER A 115 5.08 -22.49 3.18
CA SER A 115 5.97 -21.41 2.73
C SER A 115 5.45 -20.01 3.09
N ILE A 116 4.16 -19.87 3.43
CA ILE A 116 3.54 -18.62 3.85
C ILE A 116 3.35 -18.58 5.37
N VAL A 117 2.84 -19.66 5.97
CA VAL A 117 2.58 -19.76 7.42
C VAL A 117 3.87 -19.62 8.23
N VAL A 118 4.95 -20.31 7.85
CA VAL A 118 6.21 -20.28 8.62
C VAL A 118 6.84 -18.87 8.64
N PRO A 119 7.00 -18.17 7.51
CA PRO A 119 7.46 -16.77 7.55
C PRO A 119 6.55 -15.83 8.33
N SER A 120 5.22 -16.02 8.29
CA SER A 120 4.32 -15.19 9.11
C SER A 120 4.48 -15.45 10.61
N LEU A 121 4.75 -16.70 11.03
CA LEU A 121 5.04 -17.03 12.42
C LEU A 121 6.35 -16.39 12.89
N PHE A 122 7.40 -16.44 12.06
CA PHE A 122 8.65 -15.73 12.37
C PHE A 122 8.43 -14.23 12.50
N LEU A 123 7.59 -13.65 11.65
CA LEU A 123 7.28 -12.22 11.70
C LEU A 123 6.47 -11.87 12.95
N SER A 124 5.43 -12.63 13.29
CA SER A 124 4.63 -12.38 14.50
C SER A 124 5.48 -12.53 15.77
N ALA A 125 6.36 -13.53 15.83
CA ALA A 125 7.32 -13.69 16.91
C ALA A 125 8.30 -12.51 17.00
N SER A 126 8.79 -12.00 15.86
CA SER A 126 9.66 -10.82 15.84
C SER A 126 8.97 -9.55 16.35
N LEU A 127 7.68 -9.36 16.04
CA LEU A 127 6.89 -8.24 16.55
C LEU A 127 6.71 -8.32 18.07
N LEU A 128 6.40 -9.50 18.61
CA LEU A 128 6.34 -9.71 20.06
C LEU A 128 7.69 -9.44 20.73
N LEU A 129 8.79 -9.89 20.14
CA LEU A 129 10.13 -9.66 20.68
C LEU A 129 10.47 -8.16 20.73
N ILE A 130 10.15 -7.41 19.68
CA ILE A 130 10.32 -5.94 19.65
C ILE A 130 9.46 -5.28 20.72
N PHE A 131 8.23 -5.75 20.93
CA PHE A 131 7.35 -5.21 21.97
C PHE A 131 7.89 -5.49 23.38
N VAL A 132 8.33 -6.71 23.67
CA VAL A 132 8.88 -7.09 24.99
C VAL A 132 10.17 -6.34 25.28
N THR A 133 11.07 -6.25 24.32
CA THR A 133 12.31 -5.47 24.46
C THR A 133 12.01 -3.98 24.62
N GLY A 134 11.06 -3.42 23.87
CA GLY A 134 10.61 -2.05 24.02
C GLY A 134 9.98 -1.77 25.38
N ASN A 135 9.17 -2.68 25.91
CA ASN A 135 8.55 -2.57 27.23
C ASN A 135 9.60 -2.55 28.36
N TYR A 136 10.65 -3.35 28.21
CA TYR A 136 11.81 -3.35 29.12
C TYR A 136 12.63 -2.06 29.02
N VAL A 137 12.98 -1.63 27.80
CA VAL A 137 13.82 -0.43 27.56
C VAL A 137 13.11 0.85 28.00
N THR A 138 11.80 0.95 27.79
CA THR A 138 11.01 2.14 28.13
C THR A 138 10.45 2.11 29.56
N ASN A 139 10.74 1.06 30.34
CA ASN A 139 10.22 0.85 31.71
C ASN A 139 8.69 1.02 31.80
N THR A 140 7.98 0.56 30.76
CA THR A 140 6.53 0.75 30.70
C THR A 140 5.77 -0.25 31.56
N ASN A 141 6.37 -1.39 31.93
CA ASN A 141 5.76 -2.42 32.78
C ASN A 141 4.35 -2.85 32.33
N ILE A 142 4.09 -2.84 31.01
CA ILE A 142 2.81 -3.28 30.46
C ILE A 142 2.71 -4.80 30.64
N PHE A 143 1.66 -5.25 31.34
CA PHE A 143 1.42 -6.66 31.58
C PHE A 143 0.80 -7.32 30.34
N LEU A 144 1.38 -8.42 29.88
CA LEU A 144 0.84 -9.25 28.80
C LEU A 144 0.17 -10.48 29.43
N PRO A 145 -1.17 -10.59 29.41
CA PRO A 145 -1.86 -11.75 29.95
C PRO A 145 -1.55 -13.00 29.12
N GLN A 146 -1.56 -14.17 29.77
CA GLN A 146 -1.30 -15.46 29.10
C GLN A 146 -2.33 -15.74 28.00
N ASP A 147 -3.59 -15.39 28.24
CA ASP A 147 -4.69 -15.57 27.28
C ASP A 147 -4.45 -14.80 25.98
N PHE A 148 -3.89 -13.59 26.08
CA PHE A 148 -3.52 -12.80 24.90
C PHE A 148 -2.43 -13.50 24.09
N LEU A 149 -1.42 -14.09 24.73
CA LEU A 149 -0.35 -14.82 24.03
C LEU A 149 -0.88 -16.06 23.29
N ILE A 150 -1.81 -16.80 23.93
CA ILE A 150 -2.47 -17.97 23.32
C ILE A 150 -3.28 -17.53 22.09
N LEU A 151 -4.13 -16.51 22.25
CA LEU A 151 -4.93 -15.97 21.15
C LEU A 151 -4.05 -15.44 20.02
N PHE A 152 -3.00 -14.68 20.35
CA PHE A 152 -2.05 -14.15 19.37
C PHE A 152 -1.41 -15.27 18.53
N LEU A 153 -1.02 -16.38 19.17
CA LEU A 153 -0.47 -17.55 18.48
C LEU A 153 -1.51 -18.19 17.56
N ILE A 154 -2.74 -18.40 18.02
CA ILE A 154 -3.83 -18.97 17.20
C ILE A 154 -4.10 -18.07 15.98
N PHE A 155 -4.25 -16.76 16.20
CA PHE A 155 -4.49 -15.79 15.12
C PHE A 155 -3.31 -15.68 14.14
N SER A 156 -2.09 -15.96 14.58
CA SER A 156 -0.91 -15.98 13.69
C SER A 156 -0.88 -17.16 12.71
N ILE A 157 -1.63 -18.24 13.00
CA ILE A 157 -1.82 -19.40 12.10
C ILE A 157 -3.13 -19.26 11.30
N LEU A 158 -4.15 -18.70 11.92
CA LEU A 158 -5.47 -18.53 11.31
C LEU A 158 -5.43 -17.47 10.20
N SER A 159 -4.70 -16.37 10.41
CA SER A 159 -4.61 -15.29 9.43
C SER A 159 -3.98 -15.72 8.09
N PRO A 160 -2.85 -16.45 8.05
CA PRO A 160 -2.28 -16.89 6.79
C PRO A 160 -3.10 -17.98 6.09
N LEU A 161 -3.77 -18.86 6.86
CA LEU A 161 -4.73 -19.82 6.33
C LEU A 161 -5.88 -19.12 5.59
N CYS A 162 -6.57 -18.19 6.27
CA CYS A 162 -7.65 -17.42 5.67
C CYS A 162 -7.17 -16.67 4.42
N GLY A 163 -6.05 -15.94 4.50
CA GLY A 163 -5.51 -15.18 3.37
C GLY A 163 -5.15 -16.05 2.18
N PHE A 164 -4.58 -17.24 2.41
CA PHE A 164 -4.29 -18.21 1.35
C PHE A 164 -5.56 -18.64 0.61
N MET A 165 -6.61 -19.02 1.35
CA MET A 165 -7.87 -19.46 0.77
C MET A 165 -8.57 -18.34 0.00
N PHE A 166 -8.59 -17.12 0.55
CA PHE A 166 -9.12 -15.94 -0.16
C PHE A 166 -8.40 -15.65 -1.46
N SER A 167 -7.08 -15.82 -1.48
CA SER A 167 -6.31 -15.60 -2.69
C SER A 167 -6.65 -16.61 -3.79
N ILE A 168 -6.80 -17.89 -3.44
CA ILE A 168 -7.19 -18.94 -4.40
C ILE A 168 -8.58 -18.64 -4.95
N ILE A 169 -9.57 -18.45 -4.07
CA ILE A 169 -10.94 -18.14 -4.47
C ILE A 169 -11.01 -16.84 -5.29
N GLY A 170 -10.21 -15.84 -4.89
CA GLY A 170 -10.14 -14.55 -5.54
C GLY A 170 -9.65 -14.59 -6.99
N SER A 171 -8.98 -15.67 -7.39
CA SER A 171 -8.49 -15.89 -8.76
C SER A 171 -9.43 -16.69 -9.66
N LEU A 172 -10.50 -17.27 -9.11
CA LEU A 172 -11.49 -18.02 -9.89
C LEU A 172 -12.25 -17.12 -10.87
N HIS A 173 -12.49 -17.66 -12.06
CA HIS A 173 -13.44 -17.14 -13.04
C HIS A 173 -14.41 -18.25 -13.46
N PRO A 174 -15.69 -17.96 -13.73
CA PRO A 174 -16.35 -16.64 -13.78
C PRO A 174 -16.66 -16.03 -12.41
N PHE A 175 -16.98 -14.73 -12.38
CA PHE A 175 -17.28 -13.98 -11.14
C PHE A 175 -18.41 -14.62 -10.30
N SER A 176 -19.37 -15.30 -10.93
CA SER A 176 -20.44 -16.02 -10.23
C SER A 176 -19.93 -17.15 -9.31
N ARG A 177 -18.91 -17.91 -9.75
CA ARG A 177 -18.27 -18.94 -8.92
C ARG A 177 -17.45 -18.31 -7.81
N LYS A 178 -16.67 -17.28 -8.12
CA LYS A 178 -15.92 -16.48 -7.14
C LYS A 178 -16.83 -15.93 -6.04
N PHE A 179 -18.00 -15.40 -6.41
CA PHE A 179 -18.97 -14.85 -5.47
C PHE A 179 -19.56 -15.92 -4.53
N LYS A 180 -19.90 -17.11 -5.05
CA LYS A 180 -20.37 -18.24 -4.22
C LYS A 180 -19.36 -18.62 -3.13
N PHE A 181 -18.09 -18.78 -3.51
CA PHE A 181 -17.04 -19.15 -2.55
C PHE A 181 -16.67 -18.01 -1.58
N LEU A 182 -16.76 -16.75 -2.01
CA LEU A 182 -16.61 -15.60 -1.12
C LEU A 182 -17.74 -15.53 -0.08
N ILE A 183 -18.99 -15.80 -0.49
CA ILE A 183 -20.12 -15.89 0.44
C ILE A 183 -19.88 -17.01 1.46
N THR A 184 -19.32 -18.15 1.08
CA THR A 184 -19.06 -19.23 2.05
C THR A 184 -17.95 -18.90 3.04
N LEU A 185 -16.95 -18.08 2.65
CA LEU A 185 -15.78 -17.80 3.50
C LEU A 185 -15.90 -16.48 4.28
N SER A 186 -16.73 -15.53 3.83
CA SER A 186 -16.94 -14.24 4.50
C SER A 186 -17.50 -14.34 5.93
N PRO A 187 -18.42 -15.27 6.29
CA PRO A 187 -18.91 -15.39 7.66
C PRO A 187 -17.80 -15.77 8.63
N PHE A 188 -16.85 -16.62 8.20
CA PHE A 188 -15.71 -16.98 9.02
C PHE A 188 -14.83 -15.77 9.35
N LEU A 189 -14.57 -14.88 8.39
CA LEU A 189 -13.82 -13.64 8.70
C LEU A 189 -14.57 -12.75 9.67
N ILE A 190 -15.88 -12.54 9.45
CA ILE A 190 -16.68 -11.65 10.29
C ILE A 190 -16.75 -12.19 11.72
N ILE A 191 -16.98 -13.49 11.88
CA ILE A 191 -16.98 -14.17 13.17
C ILE A 191 -15.62 -14.01 13.85
N LEU A 192 -14.50 -14.22 13.13
CA LEU A 192 -13.16 -14.09 13.69
C LEU A 192 -12.80 -12.64 14.07
N MET A 193 -13.23 -11.65 13.27
CA MET A 193 -13.06 -10.24 13.63
C MET A 193 -13.89 -9.87 14.86
N PHE A 194 -15.11 -10.37 14.97
CA PHE A 194 -15.97 -10.14 16.13
C PHE A 194 -15.39 -10.76 17.40
N ILE A 195 -14.93 -12.02 17.32
CA ILE A 195 -14.30 -12.73 18.44
C ILE A 195 -12.99 -12.07 18.84
N ALA A 196 -12.18 -11.63 17.88
CA ALA A 196 -10.96 -10.90 18.17
C ALA A 196 -11.27 -9.61 18.94
N ASN A 197 -12.32 -8.87 18.59
CA ASN A 197 -12.69 -7.65 19.30
C ASN A 197 -13.19 -7.94 20.73
N GLY A 198 -14.04 -8.96 20.88
CA GLY A 198 -14.64 -9.36 22.16
C GLY A 198 -13.73 -10.21 23.07
N SER A 199 -12.51 -10.51 22.65
CA SER A 199 -11.64 -11.46 23.37
C SER A 199 -11.27 -11.02 24.78
N HIS A 200 -11.24 -9.71 25.03
CA HIS A 200 -10.90 -9.15 26.33
C HIS A 200 -11.98 -9.39 27.39
N ALA A 201 -13.25 -9.53 26.98
CA ALA A 201 -14.38 -9.73 27.88
C ALA A 201 -14.59 -11.20 28.27
N ALA A 202 -14.25 -12.13 27.36
CA ALA A 202 -14.37 -13.57 27.59
C ALA A 202 -13.24 -14.33 26.88
N PRO A 203 -12.04 -14.43 27.48
CA PRO A 203 -10.88 -15.03 26.83
C PRO A 203 -11.05 -16.53 26.55
N ASP A 204 -11.60 -17.28 27.51
CA ASP A 204 -11.76 -18.74 27.39
C ASP A 204 -12.66 -19.12 26.20
N THR A 205 -13.78 -18.41 26.03
CA THR A 205 -14.70 -18.66 24.91
C THR A 205 -14.07 -18.28 23.59
N ALA A 206 -13.30 -17.18 23.54
CA ALA A 206 -12.56 -16.79 22.35
C ALA A 206 -11.51 -17.84 21.94
N ILE A 207 -10.80 -18.44 22.88
CA ILE A 207 -9.82 -19.52 22.62
C ILE A 207 -10.51 -20.76 22.07
N VAL A 208 -11.64 -21.18 22.66
CA VAL A 208 -12.41 -22.35 22.20
C VAL A 208 -12.96 -22.13 20.79
N ILE A 209 -13.55 -20.97 20.50
CA ILE A 209 -14.14 -20.72 19.18
C ILE A 209 -13.04 -20.53 18.11
N SER A 210 -11.94 -19.85 18.44
CA SER A 210 -10.82 -19.66 17.50
C SER A 210 -10.10 -20.99 17.17
N SER A 211 -9.95 -21.89 18.14
CA SER A 211 -9.42 -23.24 17.88
C SER A 211 -10.40 -24.12 17.09
N ALA A 212 -11.70 -24.06 17.38
CA ALA A 212 -12.72 -24.78 16.61
C ALA A 212 -12.77 -24.31 15.14
N THR A 213 -12.73 -22.99 14.92
CA THR A 213 -12.71 -22.43 13.56
C THR A 213 -11.43 -22.79 12.81
N LEU A 214 -10.27 -22.85 13.48
CA LEU A 214 -9.03 -23.35 12.89
C LEU A 214 -9.18 -24.80 12.39
N LEU A 215 -9.80 -25.67 13.19
CA LEU A 215 -10.05 -27.06 12.80
C LEU A 215 -10.97 -27.13 11.57
N VAL A 216 -12.07 -26.38 11.57
CA VAL A 216 -13.01 -26.33 10.44
C VAL A 216 -12.32 -25.83 9.16
N LEU A 217 -11.52 -24.76 9.25
CA LEU A 217 -10.77 -24.23 8.11
C LEU A 217 -9.73 -25.23 7.59
N MET A 218 -9.08 -26.00 8.46
CA MET A 218 -8.16 -27.05 8.03
C MET A 218 -8.88 -28.18 7.27
N ILE A 219 -10.08 -28.58 7.70
CA ILE A 219 -10.92 -29.54 6.96
C ILE A 219 -11.32 -28.97 5.61
N TYR A 220 -11.78 -27.71 5.58
CA TYR A 220 -12.17 -27.06 4.33
C TYR A 220 -10.98 -26.95 3.36
N PHE A 221 -9.81 -26.57 3.88
CA PHE A 221 -8.56 -26.48 3.14
C PHE A 221 -8.13 -27.82 2.54
N TYR A 222 -8.30 -28.92 3.27
CA TYR A 222 -7.99 -30.26 2.78
C TYR A 222 -8.75 -30.62 1.49
N ASN A 223 -9.96 -30.08 1.32
CA ASN A 223 -10.84 -30.33 0.18
C ASN A 223 -10.71 -29.29 -0.97
N MET A 224 -9.76 -28.35 -0.89
CA MET A 224 -9.59 -27.28 -1.90
C MET A 224 -8.70 -27.65 -3.10
N ASP A 225 -8.30 -28.91 -3.26
CA ASP A 225 -7.35 -29.33 -4.30
C ASP A 225 -7.83 -29.07 -5.74
N GLN A 226 -9.09 -29.37 -6.06
CA GLN A 226 -9.66 -29.09 -7.39
C GLN A 226 -9.80 -27.60 -7.65
N ILE A 227 -10.24 -26.84 -6.65
CA ILE A 227 -10.44 -25.39 -6.74
C ILE A 227 -9.08 -24.69 -6.97
N PHE A 228 -8.01 -25.20 -6.35
CA PHE A 228 -6.66 -24.69 -6.54
C PHE A 228 -6.18 -24.82 -7.99
N ILE A 229 -6.42 -25.96 -8.65
CA ILE A 229 -6.05 -26.16 -10.06
C ILE A 229 -6.88 -25.24 -10.97
N GLU A 230 -8.20 -25.16 -10.75
CA GLU A 230 -9.10 -24.29 -11.52
C GLU A 230 -8.71 -22.81 -11.40
N ALA A 231 -8.31 -22.36 -10.21
CA ALA A 231 -7.79 -21.03 -9.95
C ALA A 231 -6.54 -20.70 -10.79
N LEU A 232 -5.62 -21.65 -10.94
CA LEU A 232 -4.40 -21.47 -11.72
C LEU A 232 -4.68 -21.43 -13.23
N GLU A 233 -5.57 -22.30 -13.72
CA GLU A 233 -5.97 -22.33 -15.14
C GLU A 233 -6.80 -21.11 -15.55
N SER A 234 -7.72 -20.67 -14.69
CA SER A 234 -8.57 -19.50 -14.93
C SER A 234 -7.75 -18.21 -14.98
N HIS A 235 -6.69 -18.09 -14.17
CA HIS A 235 -5.75 -16.98 -14.27
C HIS A 235 -5.01 -17.00 -15.62
N LYS A 236 -4.50 -18.15 -16.07
CA LYS A 236 -3.76 -18.25 -17.34
C LYS A 236 -4.62 -17.88 -18.55
N THR A 237 -5.84 -18.41 -18.59
CA THR A 237 -6.77 -18.18 -19.71
C THR A 237 -7.26 -16.73 -19.75
N ASN A 238 -7.64 -16.14 -18.62
CA ASN A 238 -8.27 -14.82 -18.60
C ASN A 238 -7.29 -13.64 -18.40
N SER A 239 -6.07 -13.87 -17.89
CA SER A 239 -5.02 -12.82 -17.83
C SER A 239 -4.54 -12.39 -19.22
N SER A 240 -4.74 -13.23 -20.24
CA SER A 240 -4.39 -12.95 -21.64
C SER A 240 -5.47 -12.19 -22.43
N SER A 241 -6.46 -11.57 -21.77
CA SER A 241 -7.61 -10.93 -22.44
C SER A 241 -7.27 -9.58 -23.09
N HIS A 242 -6.56 -9.66 -24.22
CA HIS A 242 -6.50 -8.66 -25.29
C HIS A 242 -7.87 -8.41 -25.98
N LYS A 243 -8.99 -8.93 -25.44
CA LYS A 243 -10.30 -9.02 -26.11
C LYS A 243 -11.41 -8.17 -25.47
N HIS A 244 -11.11 -6.97 -24.98
CA HIS A 244 -12.16 -5.98 -24.71
C HIS A 244 -11.91 -4.66 -25.46
N PRO A 245 -12.79 -4.30 -26.42
CA PRO A 245 -12.61 -3.16 -27.33
C PRO A 245 -12.99 -1.80 -26.72
N PHE A 246 -13.35 -1.73 -25.43
CA PHE A 246 -13.76 -0.48 -24.80
C PHE A 246 -12.56 0.46 -24.55
N ARG A 247 -12.31 1.37 -25.50
CA ARG A 247 -11.39 2.52 -25.40
C ARG A 247 -12.19 3.82 -25.25
N ILE A 248 -12.72 4.10 -24.06
CA ILE A 248 -13.57 5.29 -23.81
C ILE A 248 -12.72 6.56 -23.55
N LEU A 249 -11.51 6.43 -22.99
CA LEU A 249 -10.70 7.59 -22.55
C LEU A 249 -9.64 7.96 -23.60
N GLN A 250 -10.05 8.65 -24.67
CA GLN A 250 -9.13 9.27 -25.64
C GLN A 250 -8.97 10.76 -25.31
N PHE A 251 -7.84 11.16 -24.71
CA PHE A 251 -7.60 12.54 -24.29
C PHE A 251 -7.15 13.46 -25.45
N LYS A 252 -7.89 13.49 -26.56
CA LYS A 252 -7.55 14.30 -27.75
C LYS A 252 -7.44 15.80 -27.45
N TRP A 253 -8.15 16.29 -26.43
CA TRP A 253 -8.06 17.68 -25.96
C TRP A 253 -6.70 18.07 -25.34
N LEU A 254 -5.80 17.11 -25.03
CA LEU A 254 -4.44 17.39 -24.58
C LEU A 254 -3.45 17.63 -25.75
N GLU A 255 -3.88 17.38 -27.00
CA GLU A 255 -3.07 17.58 -28.21
C GLU A 255 -2.52 19.01 -28.37
N PRO A 256 -3.30 20.10 -28.19
CA PRO A 256 -2.78 21.45 -28.35
C PRO A 256 -1.74 21.85 -27.29
N VAL A 257 -1.79 21.27 -26.09
CA VAL A 257 -0.90 21.65 -24.97
C VAL A 257 0.40 20.86 -24.98
N PHE A 258 0.33 19.56 -25.28
CA PHE A 258 1.48 18.65 -25.14
C PHE A 258 1.91 17.97 -26.43
N GLY A 259 1.14 18.11 -27.52
CA GLY A 259 1.37 17.47 -28.81
C GLY A 259 0.75 16.07 -28.92
N VAL A 260 0.52 15.64 -30.16
CA VAL A 260 -0.19 14.40 -30.51
C VAL A 260 0.48 13.14 -29.92
N ARG A 261 1.82 13.10 -29.90
CA ARG A 261 2.59 11.95 -29.39
C ARG A 261 2.44 11.79 -27.87
N VAL A 262 2.47 12.89 -27.12
CA VAL A 262 2.36 12.86 -25.66
C VAL A 262 0.93 12.51 -25.25
N SER A 263 -0.07 13.08 -25.94
CA SER A 263 -1.49 12.79 -25.70
C SER A 263 -1.83 11.31 -25.97
N SER A 264 -1.31 10.74 -27.06
CA SER A 264 -1.56 9.32 -27.37
C SER A 264 -0.95 8.38 -26.33
N ILE A 265 0.29 8.66 -25.89
CA ILE A 265 0.95 7.92 -24.79
C ILE A 265 0.13 8.06 -23.51
N CYS A 266 -0.29 9.26 -23.15
CA CYS A 266 -1.12 9.50 -21.98
C CYS A 266 -2.43 8.70 -22.01
N SER A 267 -3.14 8.71 -23.14
CA SER A 267 -4.41 7.97 -23.28
C SER A 267 -4.23 6.45 -23.18
N LYS A 268 -3.16 5.92 -23.77
CA LYS A 268 -2.79 4.50 -23.65
C LYS A 268 -2.47 4.17 -22.19
N GLU A 269 -1.71 5.02 -21.52
CA GLU A 269 -1.29 4.79 -20.14
C GLU A 269 -2.48 4.79 -19.20
N VAL A 270 -3.32 5.84 -19.21
CA VAL A 270 -4.50 5.93 -18.36
C VAL A 270 -5.45 4.73 -18.58
N THR A 271 -5.68 4.33 -19.83
CA THR A 271 -6.54 3.17 -20.12
C THR A 271 -5.93 1.84 -19.70
N SER A 272 -4.60 1.70 -19.73
CA SER A 272 -3.90 0.53 -19.22
C SER A 272 -3.93 0.50 -17.70
N SER A 273 -3.60 1.63 -17.06
CA SER A 273 -3.52 1.81 -15.62
C SER A 273 -4.88 1.59 -14.94
N ILE A 274 -6.00 2.04 -15.50
CA ILE A 274 -7.34 1.75 -14.94
C ILE A 274 -7.64 0.25 -14.89
N ARG A 275 -7.01 -0.56 -15.74
CA ARG A 275 -7.18 -2.03 -15.73
C ARG A 275 -6.32 -2.69 -14.67
N GLU A 276 -5.32 -2.00 -14.16
CA GLU A 276 -4.42 -2.53 -13.15
C GLU A 276 -5.02 -2.36 -11.75
N ARG A 277 -5.05 -3.47 -11.02
CA ARG A 277 -5.60 -3.50 -9.65
C ARG A 277 -4.88 -2.56 -8.70
N ASP A 278 -3.59 -2.30 -8.93
CA ASP A 278 -2.76 -1.50 -8.03
C ASP A 278 -3.11 0.00 -8.16
N VAL A 279 -3.39 0.48 -9.37
CA VAL A 279 -3.89 1.84 -9.64
C VAL A 279 -5.31 2.02 -9.10
N LEU A 280 -6.20 1.05 -9.34
CA LEU A 280 -7.56 1.09 -8.77
C LEU A 280 -7.55 1.09 -7.23
N SER A 281 -6.67 0.30 -6.62
CA SER A 281 -6.49 0.26 -5.17
C SER A 281 -6.05 1.61 -4.62
N SER A 282 -5.08 2.26 -5.28
CA SER A 282 -4.63 3.60 -4.87
C SER A 282 -5.69 4.69 -5.08
N ALA A 283 -6.51 4.59 -6.13
CA ALA A 283 -7.64 5.51 -6.31
C ALA A 283 -8.68 5.30 -5.20
N PHE A 284 -9.03 4.05 -4.91
CA PHE A 284 -9.97 3.72 -3.84
C PHE A 284 -9.49 4.19 -2.47
N SER A 285 -8.19 4.05 -2.15
CA SER A 285 -7.64 4.54 -0.89
C SER A 285 -7.71 6.06 -0.77
N THR A 286 -7.45 6.82 -1.84
CA THR A 286 -7.62 8.28 -1.81
C THR A 286 -9.07 8.73 -1.64
N PHE A 287 -10.03 8.06 -2.31
CA PHE A 287 -11.45 8.32 -2.07
C PHE A 287 -11.88 7.92 -0.66
N SER A 288 -11.29 6.86 -0.10
CA SER A 288 -11.52 6.46 1.30
C SER A 288 -11.01 7.52 2.28
N ILE A 289 -9.86 8.15 2.01
CA ILE A 289 -9.36 9.28 2.82
C ILE A 289 -10.36 10.43 2.80
N ALA A 290 -10.88 10.80 1.62
CA ALA A 290 -11.90 11.83 1.50
C ALA A 290 -13.17 11.48 2.28
N ALA A 291 -13.67 10.25 2.15
CA ALA A 291 -14.85 9.78 2.87
C ALA A 291 -14.66 9.79 4.39
N LEU A 292 -13.50 9.37 4.89
CA LEU A 292 -13.16 9.40 6.31
C LEU A 292 -13.13 10.83 6.86
N LEU A 293 -12.60 11.79 6.11
CA LEU A 293 -12.59 13.20 6.55
C LEU A 293 -14.00 13.80 6.61
N ILE A 294 -14.85 13.49 5.63
CA ILE A 294 -16.25 13.92 5.64
C ILE A 294 -16.96 13.30 6.85
N PHE A 295 -16.78 12.00 7.08
CA PHE A 295 -17.34 11.32 8.23
C PHE A 295 -16.85 11.91 9.57
N TRP A 296 -15.56 12.21 9.66
CA TRP A 296 -14.96 12.81 10.85
C TRP A 296 -15.52 14.21 11.12
N TRP A 297 -15.69 15.03 10.08
CA TRP A 297 -16.34 16.34 10.20
C TRP A 297 -17.75 16.21 10.79
N TYR A 298 -18.56 15.27 10.28
CA TYR A 298 -19.92 15.04 10.80
C TYR A 298 -19.92 14.51 12.24
N LYS A 299 -18.92 13.73 12.64
CA LYS A 299 -18.89 13.10 13.97
C LYS A 299 -18.34 14.01 15.06
N VAL A 300 -17.29 14.77 14.77
CA VAL A 300 -16.54 15.56 15.76
C VAL A 300 -16.89 17.04 15.69
N GLY A 301 -17.26 17.58 14.52
CA GLY A 301 -17.48 19.01 14.34
C GLY A 301 -16.21 19.84 14.63
N LEU A 302 -16.36 21.15 14.83
CA LEU A 302 -15.25 22.01 15.26
C LEU A 302 -14.91 21.70 16.73
N PRO A 303 -13.66 21.27 17.05
CA PRO A 303 -13.29 21.03 18.43
C PRO A 303 -13.46 22.32 19.23
N THR A 304 -14.24 22.25 20.30
CA THR A 304 -14.53 23.39 21.20
C THR A 304 -13.38 23.70 22.13
N GLU A 305 -12.50 22.71 22.37
CA GLU A 305 -11.31 22.83 23.19
C GLU A 305 -10.04 22.80 22.33
N PRO A 306 -9.00 23.56 22.68
CA PRO A 306 -7.71 23.46 22.02
C PRO A 306 -7.11 22.06 22.25
N VAL A 307 -6.76 21.38 21.15
CA VAL A 307 -6.07 20.09 21.22
C VAL A 307 -4.59 20.37 21.40
N GLY A 308 -4.13 20.38 22.66
CA GLY A 308 -2.76 20.80 23.03
C GLY A 308 -2.55 22.30 22.81
N ASP A 309 -1.42 22.69 22.20
CA ASP A 309 -1.10 24.10 21.90
C ASP A 309 -1.66 24.59 20.55
N LEU A 310 -2.35 23.73 19.80
CA LEU A 310 -2.90 24.09 18.49
C LEU A 310 -4.23 24.84 18.67
N PRO A 311 -4.35 26.07 18.11
CA PRO A 311 -5.63 26.77 18.07
C PRO A 311 -6.68 25.89 17.39
N PRO A 312 -7.91 25.80 17.92
CA PRO A 312 -8.97 24.97 17.34
C PRO A 312 -9.28 25.35 15.88
N LYS A 313 -8.98 26.60 15.49
CA LYS A 313 -9.11 27.11 14.11
C LYS A 313 -8.12 26.51 13.10
N LEU A 314 -6.99 25.96 13.55
CA LEU A 314 -5.95 25.37 12.67
C LEU A 314 -6.06 23.85 12.53
N TYR A 315 -6.94 23.21 13.30
CA TYR A 315 -7.11 21.76 13.30
C TYR A 315 -7.52 21.20 11.93
N TYR A 316 -8.60 21.71 11.34
CA TYR A 316 -9.07 21.27 10.03
C TYR A 316 -8.16 21.64 8.86
N PRO A 317 -7.60 22.87 8.81
CA PRO A 317 -6.52 23.20 7.87
C PRO A 317 -5.35 22.22 7.91
N GLY A 318 -4.90 21.82 9.11
CA GLY A 318 -3.83 20.84 9.29
C GLY A 318 -4.22 19.44 8.82
N MET A 319 -5.41 18.94 9.20
CA MET A 319 -5.91 17.64 8.72
C MET A 319 -6.09 17.59 7.21
N LEU A 320 -6.55 18.69 6.60
CA LEU A 320 -6.70 18.80 5.15
C LEU A 320 -5.34 18.79 4.45
N ALA A 321 -4.33 19.49 4.99
CA ALA A 321 -2.97 19.47 4.44
C ALA A 321 -2.34 18.07 4.50
N ILE A 322 -2.47 17.36 5.63
CA ILE A 322 -1.95 16.00 5.81
C ILE A 322 -2.65 15.03 4.86
N SER A 323 -3.98 15.10 4.75
CA SER A 323 -4.74 14.19 3.89
C SER A 323 -4.49 14.43 2.40
N MET A 324 -4.34 15.68 1.96
CA MET A 324 -3.91 16.01 0.61
C MET A 324 -2.50 15.48 0.31
N TYR A 325 -1.57 15.63 1.25
CA TYR A 325 -0.24 15.05 1.12
C TYR A 325 -0.28 13.52 1.01
N LEU A 326 -1.04 12.83 1.86
CA LEU A 326 -1.21 11.38 1.79
C LEU A 326 -1.82 10.94 0.45
N GLY A 327 -2.82 11.68 -0.05
CA GLY A 327 -3.40 11.45 -1.36
C GLY A 327 -2.37 11.59 -2.49
N ALA A 328 -1.57 12.65 -2.45
CA ALA A 328 -0.54 12.92 -3.44
C ALA A 328 0.60 11.89 -3.37
N LEU A 329 0.98 11.44 -2.18
CA LEU A 329 1.96 10.37 -1.98
C LEU A 329 1.48 9.08 -2.65
N LEU A 330 0.23 8.67 -2.37
CA LEU A 330 -0.32 7.41 -2.90
C LEU A 330 -0.50 7.44 -4.42
N GLN A 331 -1.03 8.52 -4.98
CA GLN A 331 -1.35 8.59 -6.42
C GLN A 331 -0.20 9.09 -7.30
N CYS A 332 0.68 9.95 -6.79
CA CYS A 332 1.74 10.53 -7.60
C CYS A 332 3.08 9.84 -7.34
N THR A 333 3.56 9.80 -6.09
CA THR A 333 4.91 9.22 -5.83
C THR A 333 4.93 7.71 -5.98
N MET A 334 3.97 7.01 -5.38
CA MET A 334 3.98 5.55 -5.34
C MET A 334 3.66 4.94 -6.69
N LEU A 335 2.57 5.35 -7.33
CA LEU A 335 2.28 4.91 -8.71
C LEU A 335 3.36 5.37 -9.69
N GLY A 336 3.89 6.59 -9.51
CA GLY A 336 4.98 7.07 -10.36
C GLY A 336 6.23 6.20 -10.26
N SER A 337 6.50 5.64 -9.08
CA SER A 337 7.64 4.75 -8.86
C SER A 337 7.50 3.39 -9.55
N THR A 338 6.29 2.96 -9.92
CA THR A 338 6.04 1.65 -10.54
C THR A 338 5.85 1.71 -12.05
N ILE A 339 5.61 2.90 -12.60
CA ILE A 339 5.09 3.12 -13.97
C ILE A 339 5.98 2.57 -15.09
N LEU A 340 7.28 2.38 -14.83
CA LEU A 340 8.22 1.77 -15.77
C LEU A 340 8.49 0.30 -15.46
N GLY A 341 8.56 -0.07 -14.18
CA GLY A 341 8.80 -1.45 -13.78
C GLY A 341 7.69 -2.39 -14.23
N VAL A 342 6.44 -1.91 -14.28
CA VAL A 342 5.27 -2.68 -14.77
C VAL A 342 5.37 -3.00 -16.26
N GLU A 343 6.00 -2.13 -17.06
CA GLU A 343 6.13 -2.34 -18.50
C GLU A 343 7.17 -3.41 -18.86
N GLY A 344 8.20 -3.60 -18.02
CA GLY A 344 9.15 -4.71 -18.10
C GLY A 344 9.59 -5.05 -19.52
N LYS A 345 9.29 -6.28 -19.97
CA LYS A 345 9.67 -6.80 -21.31
C LYS A 345 9.10 -6.01 -22.50
N ARG A 346 8.03 -5.22 -22.30
CA ARG A 346 7.40 -4.42 -23.37
C ARG A 346 8.18 -3.16 -23.69
N LEU A 347 9.09 -2.76 -22.81
CA LEU A 347 10.04 -1.66 -23.03
C LEU A 347 10.91 -1.89 -24.28
N TRP A 348 11.12 -3.15 -24.70
CA TRP A 348 11.84 -3.49 -25.94
C TRP A 348 11.19 -2.91 -27.20
N ILE A 349 9.86 -2.93 -27.29
CA ILE A 349 9.10 -2.39 -28.42
C ILE A 349 9.24 -0.86 -28.50
N MET A 350 9.49 -0.21 -27.37
CA MET A 350 9.72 1.24 -27.31
C MET A 350 11.16 1.63 -27.67
N LYS A 351 12.12 0.69 -27.66
CA LYS A 351 13.47 0.89 -28.22
C LYS A 351 13.47 0.76 -29.74
N SER A 352 12.67 -0.15 -30.29
CA SER A 352 12.58 -0.36 -31.76
C SER A 352 11.86 0.77 -32.49
N ASN A 353 11.06 1.58 -31.79
CA ASN A 353 10.40 2.74 -32.37
C ASN A 353 11.21 4.02 -32.08
N PRO A 354 11.38 4.94 -33.06
CA PRO A 354 12.16 6.17 -32.90
C PRO A 354 11.36 7.24 -32.13
N VAL A 355 10.99 6.97 -30.88
CA VAL A 355 10.33 7.94 -30.00
C VAL A 355 11.34 8.41 -28.96
N GLU A 356 11.52 9.72 -28.85
CA GLU A 356 12.43 10.31 -27.87
C GLU A 356 12.00 9.94 -26.43
N SER A 357 12.96 9.53 -25.60
CA SER A 357 12.71 9.15 -24.21
C SER A 357 12.05 10.25 -23.38
N VAL A 358 12.33 11.52 -23.69
CA VAL A 358 11.71 12.69 -23.04
C VAL A 358 10.20 12.75 -23.31
N LEU A 359 9.76 12.44 -24.54
CA LEU A 359 8.33 12.45 -24.90
C LEU A 359 7.59 11.31 -24.20
N ILE A 360 8.23 10.16 -24.02
CA ILE A 360 7.67 9.01 -23.29
C ILE A 360 7.47 9.38 -21.83
N MET A 361 8.51 9.92 -21.17
CA MET A 361 8.42 10.32 -19.76
C MET A 361 7.44 11.45 -19.55
N LYS A 362 7.37 12.41 -20.47
CA LYS A 362 6.37 13.48 -20.44
C LYS A 362 4.95 12.91 -20.58
N GLY A 363 4.72 11.94 -21.45
CA GLY A 363 3.43 11.27 -21.61
C GLY A 363 2.99 10.51 -20.35
N LYS A 364 3.92 9.79 -19.72
CA LYS A 364 3.70 9.10 -18.44
C LYS A 364 3.45 10.07 -17.29
N ALA A 365 4.16 11.20 -17.26
CA ALA A 365 3.91 12.25 -16.28
C ALA A 365 2.51 12.81 -16.38
N VAL A 366 2.08 13.19 -17.59
CA VAL A 366 0.74 13.73 -17.81
C VAL A 366 -0.33 12.68 -17.46
N ALA A 367 -0.10 11.40 -17.72
CA ALA A 367 -1.01 10.34 -17.31
C ALA A 367 -1.20 10.28 -15.79
N LEU A 368 -0.10 10.35 -15.02
CA LEU A 368 -0.17 10.37 -13.55
C LEU A 368 -0.91 11.60 -13.03
N LEU A 369 -0.66 12.78 -13.60
CA LEU A 369 -1.38 14.01 -13.25
C LEU A 369 -2.89 13.84 -13.46
N MET A 370 -3.29 13.31 -14.62
CA MET A 370 -4.70 13.09 -14.95
C MET A 370 -5.38 12.06 -14.05
N MET A 371 -4.65 11.03 -13.62
CA MET A 371 -5.17 10.02 -12.69
C MET A 371 -5.28 10.53 -11.25
N ALA A 372 -4.37 11.41 -10.82
CA ALA A 372 -4.36 11.94 -9.45
C ALA A 372 -5.41 13.04 -9.21
N LEU A 373 -5.72 13.82 -10.23
CA LEU A 373 -6.65 14.97 -10.12
C LEU A 373 -8.02 14.61 -9.50
N PRO A 374 -8.76 13.59 -9.98
CA PRO A 374 -10.08 13.27 -9.42
C PRO A 374 -10.04 12.92 -7.93
N GLY A 375 -9.03 12.18 -7.49
CA GLY A 375 -8.89 11.77 -6.09
C GLY A 375 -8.56 12.94 -5.17
N LEU A 376 -7.62 13.79 -5.57
CA LEU A 376 -7.22 14.96 -4.78
C LEU A 376 -8.28 16.06 -4.74
N LEU A 377 -9.02 16.27 -5.84
CA LEU A 377 -10.18 17.17 -5.86
C LEU A 377 -11.27 16.70 -4.90
N ALA A 378 -11.48 15.38 -4.79
CA ALA A 378 -12.44 14.80 -3.86
C ALA A 378 -12.04 14.99 -2.38
N ILE A 379 -10.75 15.16 -2.07
CA ILE A 379 -10.29 15.51 -0.71
C ILE A 379 -10.47 17.01 -0.45
N TRP A 380 -10.04 17.86 -1.39
CA TRP A 380 -9.98 19.31 -1.19
C TRP A 380 -11.35 19.99 -1.12
N LEU A 381 -12.20 19.80 -2.14
CA LEU A 381 -13.43 20.60 -2.28
C LEU A 381 -14.48 20.33 -1.20
N PRO A 382 -14.82 19.07 -0.86
CA PRO A 382 -15.91 18.81 0.08
C PRO A 382 -15.67 19.39 1.47
N ILE A 383 -14.45 19.28 1.99
CA ILE A 383 -14.12 19.77 3.34
C ILE A 383 -14.10 21.30 3.36
N CYS A 384 -13.57 21.94 2.31
CA CYS A 384 -13.57 23.40 2.22
C CYS A 384 -14.99 23.99 2.22
N ILE A 385 -15.93 23.29 1.58
CA ILE A 385 -17.35 23.68 1.55
C ILE A 385 -18.02 23.41 2.90
N LEU A 386 -17.82 22.21 3.47
CA LEU A 386 -18.42 21.82 4.76
C LEU A 386 -17.93 22.69 5.93
N ALA A 387 -16.64 23.04 5.93
CA ALA A 387 -16.04 23.89 6.96
C ALA A 387 -16.24 25.40 6.73
N GLN A 388 -16.94 25.79 5.64
CA GLN A 388 -17.23 27.19 5.27
C GLN A 388 -15.99 28.10 5.29
N PHE A 389 -14.88 27.63 4.73
CA PHE A 389 -13.65 28.43 4.68
C PHE A 389 -13.82 29.66 3.77
N PRO A 390 -13.17 30.80 4.10
CA PRO A 390 -13.18 31.96 3.23
C PRO A 390 -12.52 31.63 1.89
N LEU A 391 -13.03 32.23 0.82
CA LEU A 391 -12.62 31.93 -0.56
C LEU A 391 -11.11 32.07 -0.80
N LYS A 392 -10.43 33.00 -0.10
CA LYS A 392 -8.97 33.14 -0.16
C LYS A 392 -8.23 31.92 0.37
N VAL A 393 -8.73 31.29 1.43
CA VAL A 393 -8.13 30.09 2.05
C VAL A 393 -8.42 28.86 1.21
N THR A 394 -9.61 28.75 0.61
CA THR A 394 -9.93 27.63 -0.28
C THR A 394 -9.06 27.64 -1.53
N LEU A 395 -8.83 28.82 -2.14
CA LEU A 395 -7.91 29.01 -3.25
C LEU A 395 -6.47 28.63 -2.89
N PHE A 396 -5.99 29.05 -1.71
CA PHE A 396 -4.66 28.68 -1.23
C PHE A 396 -4.47 27.16 -1.13
N PHE A 397 -5.48 26.43 -0.64
CA PHE A 397 -5.43 24.96 -0.66
C PHE A 397 -5.43 24.37 -2.08
N GLY A 398 -6.07 25.04 -3.05
CA GLY A 398 -5.94 24.69 -4.46
C GLY A 398 -4.51 24.85 -4.98
N GLU A 399 -3.80 25.91 -4.58
CA GLU A 399 -2.37 26.09 -4.90
C GLU A 399 -1.51 25.02 -4.23
N CYS A 400 -1.76 24.70 -2.96
CA CYS A 400 -1.11 23.59 -2.25
C CYS A 400 -1.32 22.24 -2.98
N LEU A 401 -2.51 22.00 -3.52
CA LEU A 401 -2.82 20.81 -4.32
C LEU A 401 -1.93 20.74 -5.56
N ILE A 402 -1.81 21.86 -6.30
CA ILE A 402 -0.97 21.94 -7.49
C ILE A 402 0.50 21.71 -7.14
N ILE A 403 1.00 22.35 -6.07
CA ILE A 403 2.37 22.17 -5.56
C ILE A 403 2.63 20.70 -5.27
N LEU A 404 1.74 20.05 -4.53
CA LEU A 404 1.85 18.65 -4.13
C LEU A 404 1.83 17.71 -5.33
N ILE A 405 0.90 17.90 -6.27
CA ILE A 405 0.82 17.07 -7.48
C ILE A 405 2.12 17.18 -8.28
N LEU A 406 2.56 18.40 -8.60
CA LEU A 406 3.72 18.61 -9.47
C LEU A 406 5.01 18.06 -8.84
N CYS A 407 5.24 18.35 -7.56
CA CYS A 407 6.43 17.89 -6.84
C CYS A 407 6.45 16.35 -6.73
N ASN A 408 5.33 15.75 -6.31
CA ASN A 408 5.27 14.31 -6.09
C ASN A 408 5.27 13.50 -7.39
N THR A 409 4.67 14.01 -8.48
CA THR A 409 4.78 13.38 -9.79
C THR A 409 6.21 13.43 -10.32
N GLY A 410 6.92 14.55 -10.13
CA GLY A 410 8.34 14.67 -10.50
C GLY A 410 9.23 13.67 -9.78
N LEU A 411 9.09 13.58 -8.45
CA LEU A 411 9.82 12.62 -7.62
C LEU A 411 9.47 11.16 -7.96
N GLY A 412 8.18 10.88 -8.15
CA GLY A 412 7.68 9.54 -8.50
C GLY A 412 8.31 9.02 -9.79
N ILE A 413 8.26 9.80 -10.87
CA ILE A 413 8.77 9.40 -12.19
C ILE A 413 10.29 9.25 -12.19
N TRP A 414 10.99 10.16 -11.52
CA TRP A 414 12.43 10.04 -11.33
C TRP A 414 12.76 8.73 -10.61
N SER A 415 12.11 8.45 -9.48
CA SER A 415 12.35 7.23 -8.72
C SER A 415 12.03 5.96 -9.50
N GLY A 416 10.94 5.94 -10.27
CA GLY A 416 10.52 4.79 -11.05
C GLY A 416 11.45 4.49 -12.22
N SER A 417 12.23 5.47 -12.67
CA SER A 417 13.28 5.27 -13.67
C SER A 417 14.65 4.93 -13.06
N ALA A 418 15.03 5.59 -11.97
CA ALA A 418 16.33 5.37 -11.34
C ALA A 418 16.42 4.01 -10.63
N PHE A 419 15.29 3.53 -10.08
CA PHE A 419 15.22 2.30 -9.28
C PHE A 419 14.21 1.30 -9.85
N ALA A 420 14.06 1.29 -11.19
CA ALA A 420 13.15 0.37 -11.86
C ALA A 420 13.50 -1.10 -11.53
N ASN A 421 12.54 -1.83 -10.96
CA ASN A 421 12.67 -3.26 -10.74
C ASN A 421 11.89 -4.02 -11.83
N PHE A 422 12.56 -4.87 -12.59
CA PHE A 422 11.93 -5.66 -13.67
C PHE A 422 11.52 -7.07 -13.25
N ASP A 423 11.65 -7.42 -11.96
CA ASP A 423 11.17 -8.70 -11.47
C ASP A 423 9.63 -8.77 -11.58
N GLU A 424 9.13 -9.75 -12.33
CA GLU A 424 7.69 -9.99 -12.53
C GLU A 424 6.95 -10.28 -11.21
N SER A 425 7.68 -10.72 -10.18
CA SER A 425 7.16 -11.00 -8.84
C SER A 425 6.87 -9.74 -8.01
N ASP A 426 7.65 -8.67 -8.20
CA ASP A 426 7.48 -7.38 -7.52
C ASP A 426 6.61 -6.39 -8.27
N ARG A 427 6.16 -6.75 -9.49
CA ARG A 427 5.27 -5.95 -10.35
C ARG A 427 5.80 -4.54 -10.62
N GLY A 428 7.11 -4.38 -10.78
CA GLY A 428 7.66 -3.06 -11.04
C GLY A 428 7.82 -2.17 -9.82
N ASN A 429 7.41 -2.62 -8.63
CA ASN A 429 7.62 -1.86 -7.41
C ASN A 429 9.11 -1.77 -7.10
N PRO A 430 9.64 -0.57 -6.80
CA PRO A 430 10.95 -0.48 -6.20
C PRO A 430 10.93 -1.19 -4.85
N ASP A 431 12.09 -1.65 -4.39
CA ASP A 431 12.20 -2.34 -3.11
C ASP A 431 11.55 -1.54 -1.98
N ILE A 432 10.99 -2.24 -0.98
CA ILE A 432 10.30 -1.65 0.18
C ILE A 432 11.14 -0.53 0.84
N LEU A 433 12.45 -0.74 0.92
CA LEU A 433 13.41 0.24 1.43
C LEU A 433 13.41 1.55 0.63
N VAL A 434 13.44 1.45 -0.71
CA VAL A 434 13.40 2.62 -1.61
C VAL A 434 12.04 3.29 -1.53
N GLN A 435 10.96 2.52 -1.39
CA GLN A 435 9.62 3.06 -1.16
C GLN A 435 9.57 3.89 0.13
N PHE A 436 10.11 3.40 1.24
CA PHE A 436 10.16 4.17 2.49
C PHE A 436 11.03 5.42 2.39
N MET A 437 12.19 5.33 1.74
CA MET A 437 13.04 6.50 1.50
C MET A 437 12.35 7.51 0.58
N LEU A 438 11.62 7.05 -0.44
CA LEU A 438 10.83 7.89 -1.32
C LEU A 438 9.71 8.59 -0.56
N MET A 439 8.98 7.87 0.29
CA MET A 439 7.97 8.46 1.17
C MET A 439 8.58 9.56 2.05
N GLY A 440 9.72 9.27 2.71
CA GLY A 440 10.41 10.25 3.56
C GLY A 440 10.89 11.48 2.79
N ASN A 441 11.51 11.29 1.64
CA ASN A 441 11.96 12.39 0.79
C ASN A 441 10.77 13.20 0.27
N SER A 442 9.68 12.55 -0.13
CA SER A 442 8.46 13.23 -0.56
C SER A 442 7.85 14.07 0.55
N ALA A 443 7.90 13.59 1.80
CA ALA A 443 7.45 14.33 2.98
C ALA A 443 8.28 15.58 3.20
N LEU A 444 9.61 15.45 3.13
CA LEU A 444 10.55 16.57 3.32
C LEU A 444 10.40 17.63 2.23
N PHE A 445 10.36 17.24 0.95
CA PHE A 445 10.18 18.21 -0.14
C PHE A 445 8.80 18.87 -0.08
N SER A 446 7.74 18.08 0.14
CA SER A 446 6.39 18.61 0.25
C SER A 446 6.24 19.56 1.46
N SER A 447 6.82 19.23 2.61
CA SER A 447 6.74 20.08 3.80
C SER A 447 7.46 21.40 3.60
N VAL A 448 8.69 21.40 3.04
CA VAL A 448 9.44 22.63 2.76
C VAL A 448 8.67 23.54 1.80
N LEU A 449 8.11 22.96 0.72
CA LEU A 449 7.38 23.72 -0.29
C LEU A 449 6.02 24.25 0.21
N LEU A 450 5.42 23.64 1.24
CA LEU A 450 4.13 24.05 1.80
C LEU A 450 4.26 24.96 3.03
N ILE A 451 5.27 24.78 3.88
CA ILE A 451 5.46 25.57 5.09
C ILE A 451 5.78 27.03 4.74
N LEU A 452 6.64 27.26 3.75
CA LEU A 452 7.04 28.61 3.34
C LEU A 452 5.86 29.47 2.85
N PRO A 453 4.99 29.02 1.92
CA PRO A 453 3.81 29.79 1.54
C PRO A 453 2.77 29.87 2.68
N ALA A 454 2.67 28.83 3.52
CA ALA A 454 1.75 28.84 4.66
C ALA A 454 2.12 29.88 5.74
N THR A 455 3.40 30.07 6.04
CA THR A 455 3.84 31.11 7.00
C THR A 455 3.53 32.52 6.49
N VAL A 456 3.72 32.77 5.19
CA VAL A 456 3.35 34.05 4.56
C VAL A 456 1.82 34.26 4.59
N MET A 457 1.04 33.20 4.37
CA MET A 457 -0.41 33.23 4.42
C MET A 457 -0.95 33.59 5.81
N LEU A 458 -0.30 33.11 6.88
CA LEU A 458 -0.64 33.47 8.26
C LEU A 458 -0.42 34.96 8.55
N TRP A 459 0.54 35.60 7.86
CA TRP A 459 0.83 37.02 8.05
C TRP A 459 -0.09 37.92 7.20
N ASN A 460 -0.25 37.61 5.91
CA ASN A 460 -1.17 38.32 5.01
C ASN A 460 -1.70 37.39 3.92
N HIS A 461 -3.02 37.28 3.84
CA HIS A 461 -3.70 36.35 2.94
C HIS A 461 -3.44 36.63 1.45
N SER A 462 -3.23 37.89 1.06
CA SER A 462 -2.96 38.26 -0.34
C SER A 462 -1.54 37.91 -0.79
N MET A 463 -0.56 38.19 0.08
CA MET A 463 0.84 37.81 -0.14
C MET A 463 1.03 36.30 -0.07
N GLY A 464 0.24 35.60 0.75
CA GLY A 464 0.23 34.14 0.83
C GLY A 464 -0.16 33.46 -0.49
N LEU A 465 -1.21 33.94 -1.16
CA LEU A 465 -1.60 33.45 -2.49
C LEU A 465 -0.51 33.72 -3.54
N PHE A 466 0.11 34.91 -3.50
CA PHE A 466 1.21 35.22 -4.41
C PHE A 466 2.41 34.29 -4.16
N ALA A 467 2.74 34.01 -2.91
CA ALA A 467 3.79 33.05 -2.54
C ALA A 467 3.43 31.64 -3.02
N GLY A 468 2.18 31.18 -2.83
CA GLY A 468 1.71 29.89 -3.31
C GLY A 468 1.87 29.72 -4.81
N LEU A 469 1.56 30.75 -5.60
CA LEU A 469 1.79 30.75 -7.06
C LEU A 469 3.28 30.62 -7.41
N ILE A 470 4.18 31.36 -6.73
CA ILE A 470 5.63 31.22 -6.92
C ILE A 470 6.07 29.78 -6.66
N PHE A 471 5.62 29.19 -5.54
CA PHE A 471 5.97 27.81 -5.20
C PHE A 471 5.35 26.78 -6.15
N ALA A 472 4.19 27.05 -6.75
CA ALA A 472 3.65 26.23 -7.84
C ALA A 472 4.57 26.22 -9.07
N VAL A 473 5.18 27.36 -9.42
CA VAL A 473 6.18 27.45 -10.49
C VAL A 473 7.46 26.70 -10.12
N VAL A 474 7.92 26.79 -8.87
CA VAL A 474 9.07 26.00 -8.37
C VAL A 474 8.78 24.50 -8.48
N SER A 475 7.60 24.05 -8.06
CA SER A 475 7.18 22.65 -8.18
C SER A 475 7.06 22.18 -9.64
N TYR A 476 6.66 23.06 -10.56
CA TYR A 476 6.74 22.77 -11.99
C TYR A 476 8.19 22.56 -12.46
N GLY A 477 9.13 23.36 -11.96
CA GLY A 477 10.57 23.16 -12.17
C GLY A 477 11.05 21.78 -11.69
N ILE A 478 10.58 21.34 -10.52
CA ILE A 478 10.87 19.99 -9.98
C ILE A 478 10.32 18.90 -10.90
N LEU A 479 9.08 19.06 -11.41
CA LEU A 479 8.50 18.13 -12.37
C LEU A 479 9.34 18.03 -13.65
N VAL A 480 9.76 19.15 -14.23
CA VAL A 480 10.58 19.19 -15.44
C VAL A 480 11.94 18.55 -15.20
N ALA A 481 12.58 18.84 -14.07
CA ALA A 481 13.84 18.22 -13.67
C ALA A 481 13.68 16.70 -13.51
N GLY A 482 12.60 16.25 -12.86
CA GLY A 482 12.25 14.83 -12.71
C GLY A 482 12.06 14.12 -14.05
N ILE A 483 11.34 14.73 -15.00
CA ILE A 483 11.14 14.18 -16.35
C ILE A 483 12.46 14.06 -17.11
N ARG A 484 13.33 15.09 -17.04
CA ARG A 484 14.63 15.08 -17.72
C ARG A 484 15.58 14.03 -17.13
N ALA A 485 15.71 13.99 -15.81
CA ALA A 485 16.52 13.00 -15.11
C ALA A 485 15.99 11.58 -15.35
N SER A 486 14.67 11.43 -15.43
CA SER A 486 14.05 10.16 -15.77
C SER A 486 14.33 9.73 -17.21
N ALA A 487 14.27 10.67 -18.15
CA ALA A 487 14.59 10.40 -19.55
C ALA A 487 16.06 10.02 -19.77
N SER A 488 17.00 10.52 -18.94
CA SER A 488 18.39 10.08 -18.95
C SER A 488 18.56 8.69 -18.33
N ALA A 489 17.95 8.43 -17.17
CA ALA A 489 17.98 7.12 -16.53
C ALA A 489 17.35 6.04 -17.44
N TYR A 490 16.27 6.37 -18.13
CA TYR A 490 15.64 5.48 -19.11
C TYR A 490 16.57 5.05 -20.24
N ARG A 491 17.50 5.92 -20.66
CA ARG A 491 18.51 5.57 -21.68
C ARG A 491 19.54 4.60 -21.11
N SER A 492 19.96 4.78 -19.86
CA SER A 492 20.98 3.93 -19.22
C SER A 492 20.45 2.57 -18.77
N ILE A 493 19.17 2.48 -18.37
CA ILE A 493 18.53 1.24 -17.92
C ILE A 493 18.81 0.06 -18.86
N PHE A 494 18.72 0.27 -20.19
CA PHE A 494 18.92 -0.80 -21.16
C PHE A 494 20.38 -1.17 -21.43
N ILE A 495 21.31 -0.25 -21.16
CA ILE A 495 22.75 -0.50 -21.32
C ILE A 495 23.21 -1.45 -20.21
N ASP A 496 22.73 -1.23 -18.97
CA ASP A 496 23.16 -2.01 -17.80
C ASP A 496 22.36 -3.30 -17.58
N SER A 497 21.09 -3.38 -18.01
CA SER A 497 20.22 -4.56 -17.74
C SER A 497 20.15 -5.60 -18.85
N TYR A 498 20.53 -5.24 -20.09
CA TYR A 498 20.48 -6.12 -21.26
C TYR A 498 21.78 -6.09 -22.10
N GLY A 499 22.80 -5.35 -21.66
CA GLY A 499 24.08 -5.19 -22.35
C GLY A 499 25.20 -6.14 -21.92
N SER A 500 24.93 -7.07 -20.99
CA SER A 500 25.86 -8.13 -20.57
C SER A 500 25.41 -9.49 -21.08
#